data_AF-A0A9W9GID7-F1
#
_entry.id   AF-A0A9W9GID7-F1
#
_cell.length_a   1.000
_cell.length_b   1.000
_cell.length_c   1.000
_cell.angle_alpha   90.00
_cell.angle_beta   90.00
_cell.angle_gamma   90.00
#
_symmetry.space_group_name_H-M   'P 1'
#
loop_
_entity.id
_entity.type
_entity.pdbx_description
1 polymer ?
#
loop_
_entity_poly.entity_id
_entity_poly.type
_entity_poly.pdbx_seq_one_letter_code
_entity_poly.pdbx_strand_id
1 'polypeptide(L)'
;MKVTIKEWNAIATWHWDIPDDEVCGICRVQFDGTCPTCKFPGDDCALVQGKCNHAFHMHCLMTWIELDTSKGLCPMCRQKFEFKGKE
;
A
#
# COMPACT_ATOMS: atom_id res chain seq x y z
N MET A 1 12.57 41.64 17.98
CA MET A 1 12.32 40.79 19.17
C MET A 1 12.68 39.36 18.78
N LYS A 2 13.53 38.66 19.54
CA LYS A 2 14.05 37.32 19.20
C LYS A 2 13.46 36.30 20.16
N VAL A 3 12.72 35.33 19.63
CA VAL A 3 12.12 34.23 20.39
C VAL A 3 12.99 32.99 20.23
N THR A 4 13.26 32.27 21.33
CA THR A 4 14.02 31.01 21.34
C THR A 4 13.14 29.89 21.90
N ILE A 5 13.09 28.77 21.18
CA ILE A 5 12.43 27.55 21.66
C ILE A 5 13.37 26.89 22.68
N LYS A 6 12.85 26.60 23.88
CA LYS A 6 13.61 25.95 24.96
C LYS A 6 13.50 24.43 24.91
N GLU A 7 12.33 23.93 24.52
CA GLU A 7 12.00 22.51 24.51
C GLU A 7 10.92 22.27 23.45
N TRP A 8 10.97 21.12 22.77
CA TRP A 8 9.99 20.69 21.79
C TRP A 8 9.61 19.23 22.09
N ASN A 9 8.33 18.97 22.30
CA ASN A 9 7.76 17.62 22.39
C ASN A 9 6.90 17.35 21.15
N ALA A 10 7.41 16.55 20.21
CA ALA A 10 6.77 16.29 18.92
C ALA A 10 5.93 15.00 18.97
N ILE A 11 4.83 14.99 18.23
CA ILE A 11 4.04 13.80 17.94
C ILE A 11 3.97 13.67 16.42
N ALA A 12 4.15 12.47 15.91
CA ALA A 12 4.06 12.18 14.48
C ALA A 12 3.24 10.92 14.24
N THR A 13 2.60 10.87 13.08
CA THR A 13 1.98 9.68 12.50
C THR A 13 2.74 9.34 11.23
N TRP A 14 2.80 8.06 10.89
CA TRP A 14 3.35 7.62 9.61
C TRP A 14 2.25 7.57 8.56
N HIS A 15 2.62 7.74 7.30
CA HIS A 15 1.76 7.57 6.12
C HIS A 15 2.59 6.90 5.04
N TRP A 16 1.97 6.12 4.16
CA TRP A 16 2.66 5.62 2.97
C TRP A 16 2.97 6.77 2.00
N ASP A 17 4.13 6.74 1.33
CA ASP A 17 4.48 7.73 0.30
C ASP A 17 3.75 7.40 -1.02
N ILE A 18 2.43 7.56 -1.02
CA ILE A 18 1.47 7.26 -2.09
C ILE A 18 0.41 8.38 -2.06
N PRO A 19 -0.21 8.78 -3.19
CA PRO A 19 -1.25 9.80 -3.16
C PRO A 19 -2.41 9.44 -2.21
N ASP A 20 -2.82 10.38 -1.34
CA ASP A 20 -3.83 10.20 -0.30
C ASP A 20 -5.21 9.72 -0.81
N ASP A 21 -5.52 9.97 -2.09
CA ASP A 21 -6.77 9.57 -2.73
C ASP A 21 -6.75 8.13 -3.27
N GLU A 22 -5.59 7.47 -3.23
CA GLU A 22 -5.47 6.08 -3.67
C GLU A 22 -5.92 5.09 -2.59
N VAL A 23 -6.67 4.09 -3.06
CA VAL A 23 -7.10 2.94 -2.27
C VAL A 23 -6.63 1.67 -2.97
N CYS A 24 -6.53 0.58 -2.22
CA CYS A 24 -6.25 -0.71 -2.83
C CYS A 24 -7.35 -1.06 -3.85
N GLY A 25 -6.97 -1.24 -5.13
CA GLY A 25 -7.93 -1.52 -6.20
C GLY A 25 -8.72 -2.82 -6.06
N ILE A 26 -8.33 -3.69 -5.12
CA ILE A 26 -8.96 -4.99 -4.85
C ILE A 26 -9.93 -4.89 -3.66
N CYS A 27 -9.45 -4.51 -2.47
CA CYS A 27 -10.30 -4.45 -1.27
C CYS A 27 -10.98 -3.09 -1.03
N ARG A 28 -10.61 -2.05 -1.79
CA ARG A 28 -11.13 -0.67 -1.69
C ARG A 28 -10.90 0.01 -0.32
N VAL A 29 -9.96 -0.49 0.48
CA VAL A 29 -9.52 0.13 1.74
C VAL A 29 -8.30 1.03 1.47
N GLN A 30 -8.17 2.11 2.25
CA GLN A 30 -6.99 2.98 2.27
C GLN A 30 -5.73 2.21 2.66
N PHE A 31 -4.58 2.65 2.16
CA PHE A 31 -3.31 1.96 2.36
C PHE A 31 -2.75 2.04 3.78
N ASP A 32 -3.12 3.06 4.54
CA ASP A 32 -2.82 3.15 5.98
C ASP A 32 -3.65 2.18 6.84
N GLY A 33 -4.76 1.70 6.28
CA GLY A 33 -5.63 0.72 6.91
C GLY A 33 -5.10 -0.70 6.70
N THR A 34 -5.75 -1.65 7.38
CA THR A 34 -5.50 -3.07 7.14
C THR A 34 -6.40 -3.60 6.03
N CYS A 35 -5.91 -4.56 5.25
CA CYS A 35 -6.77 -5.32 4.36
C CYS A 35 -7.81 -6.15 5.15
N PRO A 36 -8.91 -6.60 4.53
CA PRO A 36 -9.97 -7.35 5.23
C PRO A 36 -9.51 -8.64 5.93
N THR A 37 -8.40 -9.24 5.48
CA THR A 37 -7.82 -10.45 6.08
C THR A 37 -7.02 -10.13 7.35
N CYS A 38 -6.56 -8.89 7.51
CA CYS A 38 -5.69 -8.47 8.60
C CYS A 38 -6.47 -7.77 9.70
N LYS A 39 -6.44 -8.35 10.90
CA LYS A 39 -7.13 -7.80 12.09
C LYS A 39 -6.42 -6.61 12.70
N PHE A 40 -5.09 -6.59 12.65
CA PHE A 40 -4.26 -5.54 13.23
C PHE A 40 -3.23 -5.06 12.20
N PRO A 41 -2.84 -3.77 12.23
CA PRO A 41 -1.74 -3.27 11.43
C PRO A 41 -0.42 -3.94 11.86
N GLY A 42 0.47 -4.18 10.90
CA GLY A 42 1.75 -4.86 11.14
C GLY A 42 2.44 -5.27 9.84
N ASP A 43 3.63 -5.86 9.96
CA ASP A 43 4.50 -6.23 8.84
C ASP A 43 3.90 -7.30 7.91
N ASP A 44 2.89 -8.02 8.37
CA ASP A 44 2.24 -9.11 7.63
C ASP A 44 1.46 -8.63 6.40
N CYS A 45 1.15 -7.33 6.27
CA CYS A 45 0.34 -6.78 5.17
C CYS A 45 1.00 -5.58 4.50
N ALA A 46 2.27 -5.71 4.15
CA ALA A 46 2.99 -4.69 3.41
C ALA A 46 2.31 -4.31 2.07
N LEU A 47 2.58 -3.09 1.60
CA LEU A 47 2.17 -2.67 0.27
C LEU A 47 3.12 -3.21 -0.78
N VAL A 48 2.54 -3.59 -1.92
CA VAL A 48 3.27 -4.02 -3.10
C VAL A 48 2.87 -3.18 -4.30
N GLN A 49 3.87 -2.73 -5.03
CA GLN A 49 3.69 -1.95 -6.25
C GLN A 49 4.15 -2.77 -7.46
N GLY A 50 3.34 -2.78 -8.51
CA GLY A 50 3.75 -3.32 -9.80
C GLY A 50 4.64 -2.33 -10.57
N LYS A 51 5.37 -2.81 -11.58
CA LYS A 51 6.04 -1.94 -12.58
C LYS A 51 5.07 -1.01 -13.33
N CYS A 52 3.78 -1.34 -13.33
CA CYS A 52 2.70 -0.50 -13.83
C CYS A 52 2.28 0.63 -12.87
N ASN A 53 3.05 0.87 -11.81
CA ASN A 53 2.84 1.84 -10.73
C ASN A 53 1.57 1.67 -9.88
N HIS A 54 0.73 0.64 -10.12
CA HIS A 54 -0.40 0.34 -9.24
C HIS A 54 0.06 -0.34 -7.95
N ALA A 55 -0.44 0.14 -6.82
CA ALA A 55 -0.20 -0.40 -5.49
C ALA A 55 -1.38 -1.23 -4.96
N PHE A 56 -1.08 -2.27 -4.17
CA PHE A 56 -2.05 -3.13 -3.53
C PHE A 56 -1.54 -3.60 -2.17
N HIS A 57 -2.44 -3.99 -1.28
CA HIS A 57 -2.07 -4.78 -0.10
C HIS A 57 -1.55 -6.15 -0.55
N MET A 58 -0.50 -6.67 0.11
CA MET A 58 0.13 -7.94 -0.27
C MET A 58 -0.88 -9.09 -0.34
N HIS A 59 -1.68 -9.30 0.71
CA HIS A 59 -2.68 -10.37 0.74
C HIS A 59 -3.71 -10.23 -0.38
N CYS A 60 -4.17 -9.01 -0.67
CA CYS A 60 -5.13 -8.79 -1.74
C CYS A 60 -4.53 -9.18 -3.10
N LEU A 61 -3.29 -8.80 -3.37
CA LEU A 61 -2.62 -9.14 -4.63
C LEU A 61 -2.31 -10.64 -4.74
N MET A 62 -1.82 -11.27 -3.67
CA MET A 62 -1.52 -12.71 -3.68
C MET A 62 -2.79 -13.52 -4.01
N THR A 63 -3.89 -13.24 -3.30
CA THR A 63 -5.17 -13.90 -3.57
C THR A 63 -5.65 -13.65 -5.00
N TRP A 64 -5.41 -12.46 -5.56
CA TRP A 64 -5.76 -12.17 -6.95
C TRP A 64 -4.94 -12.98 -7.95
N ILE A 65 -3.62 -13.00 -7.82
CA ILE A 65 -2.72 -13.67 -8.78
C ILE A 65 -2.91 -15.20 -8.74
N GLU A 66 -3.26 -15.76 -7.58
CA GLU A 66 -3.57 -17.19 -7.44
C GLU A 66 -4.84 -17.63 -8.17
N LEU A 67 -5.75 -16.69 -8.50
CA LEU A 67 -6.93 -17.02 -9.32
C LEU A 67 -6.52 -17.27 -10.77
N ASP A 68 -6.93 -18.40 -11.34
CA ASP A 68 -6.69 -18.75 -12.75
C ASP A 68 -7.22 -17.68 -13.73
N THR A 69 -8.30 -16.99 -13.35
CA THR A 69 -8.91 -15.91 -14.16
C THR A 69 -8.03 -14.67 -14.25
N SER A 70 -7.11 -14.46 -13.30
CA SER A 70 -6.23 -13.29 -13.27
C SER A 70 -5.23 -13.31 -14.43
N LYS A 71 -4.83 -14.50 -14.88
CA LYS A 71 -3.79 -14.73 -15.89
C LYS A 71 -2.47 -14.00 -15.57
N GLY A 72 -2.20 -13.73 -14.28
CA GLY A 72 -1.04 -12.94 -13.86
C GLY A 72 -1.08 -11.48 -14.32
N LEU A 73 -2.27 -10.92 -14.56
CA LEU A 73 -2.46 -9.54 -15.00
C LEU A 73 -2.81 -8.61 -13.82
N CYS A 74 -2.37 -7.36 -13.93
CA CYS A 74 -2.74 -6.31 -12.99
C CYS A 74 -4.27 -6.08 -13.00
N PRO A 75 -4.93 -6.04 -11.81
CA PRO A 75 -6.38 -5.82 -11.72
C PRO A 75 -6.85 -4.49 -12.35
N MET A 76 -5.98 -3.47 -12.36
CA MET A 76 -6.34 -2.11 -12.76
C MET A 76 -6.10 -1.87 -14.26
N CYS A 77 -4.92 -2.22 -14.77
CA CYS A 77 -4.53 -1.92 -16.15
C CYS A 77 -4.44 -3.14 -17.08
N ARG A 78 -4.63 -4.37 -16.56
CA ARG A 78 -4.53 -5.63 -17.30
C ARG A 78 -3.18 -5.89 -17.99
N GLN A 79 -2.13 -5.13 -17.66
CA GLN A 79 -0.77 -5.44 -18.06
C GLN A 79 -0.26 -6.64 -17.26
N LYS A 80 0.72 -7.38 -17.80
CA LYS A 80 1.39 -8.46 -17.06
C LYS A 80 1.95 -7.90 -15.75
N PHE A 81 1.53 -8.48 -14.63
CA PHE A 81 1.96 -8.00 -13.32
C PHE A 81 3.39 -8.47 -13.04
N GLU A 82 4.26 -7.50 -12.78
CA GLU A 82 5.63 -7.74 -12.35
C GLU A 82 5.89 -6.84 -11.14
N PHE A 83 6.41 -7.43 -10.07
CA PHE A 83 6.79 -6.67 -8.87
C PHE A 83 7.84 -5.62 -9.22
N LYS A 84 7.65 -4.40 -8.71
CA LYS A 84 8.68 -3.38 -8.71
C LYS A 84 9.74 -3.81 -7.69
N GLY A 85 10.97 -4.03 -8.15
CA GLY A 85 12.08 -4.38 -7.26
C GLY A 85 12.32 -3.26 -6.25
N LYS A 86 12.73 -3.62 -5.03
CA LYS A 86 13.31 -2.65 -4.10
C LYS A 86 14.72 -2.34 -4.62
N GLU A 87 14.94 -1.13 -5.12
CA GLU A 87 16.30 -0.56 -5.22
C GLU A 87 16.81 -0.23 -3.83
#